data_AF-A0A1Q3SVA2-F1
#
_entry.id   AF-A0A1Q3SVA2-F1
#
_cell.length_a   1.000
_cell.length_b   1.000
_cell.length_c   1.000
_cell.angle_alpha   90.00
_cell.angle_beta   90.00
_cell.angle_gamma   90.00
#
_symmetry.space_group_name_H-M   'P 1'
#
loop_
_entity.id
_entity.type
_entity.pdbx_description
1 polymer ?
#
loop_
_entity_poly.entity_id
_entity_poly.type
_entity_poly.pdbx_seq_one_letter_code
_entity_poly.pdbx_strand_id
1 'polypeptide(L)'
;MANQKTDSEAPDFETALSKLESIVTKMEAGELTLEQALKHFEQGIALARECQQALGKAEQRIQALIAENNQPLEPPNEGLDN
;
A
#
# COMPACT_ATOMS: atom_id res chain seq x y z
N MET A 1 20.43 11.15 -18.90
CA MET A 1 20.46 10.74 -17.48
C MET A 1 19.08 11.00 -16.91
N ALA A 2 18.22 9.98 -16.84
CA ALA A 2 16.81 10.15 -16.51
C ALA A 2 16.44 9.37 -15.24
N ASN A 3 15.79 10.09 -14.34
CA ASN A 3 14.75 9.63 -13.42
C ASN A 3 15.17 8.96 -12.10
N GLN A 4 15.64 9.76 -11.15
CA GLN A 4 15.39 9.53 -9.73
C GLN A 4 14.15 10.33 -9.32
N LYS A 5 12.96 9.77 -9.53
CA LYS A 5 11.78 10.15 -8.75
C LYS A 5 11.63 9.08 -7.68
N THR A 6 12.27 9.32 -6.53
CA THR A 6 12.07 8.55 -5.32
C THR A 6 10.59 8.56 -4.96
N ASP A 7 10.02 7.38 -4.86
CA ASP A 7 8.62 7.11 -4.53
C ASP A 7 8.19 7.79 -3.24
N SER A 8 7.42 8.86 -3.42
CA SER A 8 6.72 9.57 -2.35
C SER A 8 5.34 8.95 -2.10
N GLU A 9 5.21 7.61 -2.09
CA GLU A 9 3.97 6.90 -1.69
C GLU A 9 3.97 6.50 -0.19
N ALA A 10 5.13 6.53 0.49
CA ALA A 10 5.23 6.27 1.92
C ALA A 10 4.44 7.24 2.85
N PRO A 11 4.31 8.55 2.58
CA PRO A 11 3.63 9.45 3.52
C PRO A 11 2.14 9.14 3.66
N ASP A 12 1.49 8.56 2.64
CA ASP A 12 0.04 8.34 2.66
C ASP A 12 -0.35 7.16 3.57
N PHE A 13 0.42 6.07 3.59
CA PHE A 13 0.15 4.92 4.46
C PHE A 13 0.35 5.25 5.95
N GLU A 14 1.53 5.75 6.31
CA GLU A 14 1.86 6.04 7.72
C GLU A 14 0.92 7.12 8.30
N THR A 15 0.57 8.11 7.48
CA THR A 15 -0.40 9.13 7.88
C THR A 15 -1.81 8.55 8.05
N ALA A 16 -2.26 7.69 7.15
CA ALA A 16 -3.57 7.04 7.25
C ALA A 16 -3.66 6.13 8.47
N LEU A 17 -2.60 5.36 8.75
CA LEU A 17 -2.49 4.49 9.90
C LEU A 17 -2.53 5.28 11.22
N SER A 18 -1.74 6.35 11.35
CA SER A 18 -1.73 7.19 12.55
C SER A 18 -3.08 7.86 12.82
N LYS A 19 -3.78 8.28 11.76
CA LYS A 19 -5.16 8.81 11.88
C LYS A 19 -6.14 7.74 12.34
N LEU A 20 -6.01 6.52 11.83
CA LEU A 20 -6.85 5.39 12.21
C LEU A 20 -6.66 5.03 13.69
N GLU A 21 -5.42 4.94 14.15
CA GLU A 21 -5.08 4.73 15.58
C GLU A 21 -5.71 5.80 16.46
N SER A 22 -5.56 7.07 16.06
CA SER A 22 -6.15 8.20 16.78
C SER A 22 -7.68 8.12 16.87
N ILE A 23 -8.34 7.61 15.83
CA ILE A 23 -9.80 7.40 15.82
C ILE A 23 -10.17 6.27 16.78
N VAL A 24 -9.45 5.14 16.73
CA VAL A 24 -9.69 4.00 17.63
C VAL A 24 -9.55 4.43 19.09
N THR A 25 -8.47 5.14 19.44
CA THR A 25 -8.27 5.66 20.80
C THR A 25 -9.42 6.55 21.27
N LYS A 26 -9.96 7.41 20.38
CA LYS A 26 -11.11 8.26 20.71
C LYS A 26 -12.40 7.46 20.90
N MET A 27 -12.59 6.40 20.12
CA MET A 27 -13.73 5.51 20.25
C MET A 27 -13.68 4.68 21.53
N GLU A 28 -12.48 4.24 21.94
CA GLU A 28 -12.25 3.49 23.18
C GLU A 28 -12.37 4.34 24.44
N ALA A 29 -12.12 5.65 24.36
CA ALA A 29 -12.27 6.58 25.48
C ALA A 29 -13.72 6.69 25.99
N GLY A 30 -14.72 6.36 25.16
CA GLY A 30 -16.12 6.29 25.57
C GLY A 30 -16.83 7.63 25.81
N GLU A 31 -16.19 8.75 25.48
CA GLU A 31 -16.74 10.11 25.66
C GLU A 31 -17.56 10.60 24.45
N LEU A 32 -17.70 9.79 23.40
CA LEU A 32 -18.35 10.18 22.15
C LEU A 32 -19.87 10.02 22.22
N THR A 33 -20.58 10.98 21.63
CA THR A 33 -22.01 10.80 21.32
C THR A 33 -22.19 9.75 20.22
N LEU A 34 -23.39 9.20 20.08
CA LEU A 34 -23.71 8.22 19.03
C LEU A 34 -23.38 8.75 17.63
N GLU A 35 -23.72 10.01 17.34
CA GLU A 35 -23.45 10.65 16.05
C GLU A 35 -21.93 10.78 15.80
N GLN A 36 -21.17 11.17 16.82
CA GLN A 36 -19.71 11.24 16.73
C GLN A 36 -19.08 9.87 16.55
N ALA A 37 -19.59 8.85 17.25
CA ALA A 37 -19.13 7.47 17.12
C ALA A 37 -19.37 6.93 15.70
N LEU A 38 -20.54 7.19 15.11
CA LEU A 38 -20.85 6.82 13.73
C LEU A 38 -19.91 7.51 12.73
N LYS A 39 -19.69 8.82 12.90
CA LYS A 39 -18.76 9.58 12.04
C LYS A 39 -17.33 9.04 12.12
N HIS A 40 -16.85 8.76 13.33
CA HIS A 40 -15.54 8.19 13.56
C HIS A 40 -15.41 6.78 12.98
N PHE A 41 -16.46 5.96 13.10
CA PHE A 41 -16.51 4.64 12.49
C PHE A 41 -16.40 4.70 10.97
N GLU A 42 -17.19 5.56 10.30
CA GLU A 42 -17.13 5.76 8.85
C GLU A 42 -15.73 6.20 8.40
N GLN A 43 -15.14 7.16 9.11
CA GLN A 43 -13.77 7.61 8.86
C GLN A 43 -12.75 6.50 9.05
N GLY A 44 -12.90 5.68 10.09
CA GLY A 44 -12.04 4.53 10.34
C GLY A 44 -12.08 3.50 9.22
N ILE A 45 -13.28 3.20 8.70
CA ILE A 45 -13.45 2.29 7.56
C ILE A 45 -12.79 2.85 6.29
N ALA A 46 -12.91 4.15 6.03
CA ALA A 46 -12.25 4.78 4.89
C ALA A 46 -10.71 4.66 4.98
N LEU A 47 -10.14 5.03 6.13
CA LEU A 47 -8.69 4.95 6.36
C LEU A 47 -8.17 3.51 6.29
N ALA A 48 -8.89 2.55 6.86
CA ALA A 48 -8.53 1.13 6.77
C ALA A 48 -8.46 0.64 5.32
N ARG A 49 -9.39 1.07 4.46
CA ARG A 49 -9.37 0.76 3.02
C ARG A 49 -8.18 1.40 2.32
N GLU A 50 -7.85 2.65 2.64
CA GLU A 50 -6.67 3.33 2.10
C GLU A 50 -5.38 2.57 2.46
N CYS A 51 -5.24 2.14 3.73
CA CYS A 51 -4.11 1.33 4.17
C CYS A 51 -4.03 0.01 3.39
N GLN A 52 -5.14 -0.70 3.22
CA GLN A 52 -5.18 -1.96 2.45
C GLN A 52 -4.77 -1.75 0.99
N GLN A 53 -5.21 -0.66 0.36
CA GLN A 53 -4.83 -0.34 -1.02
C GLN A 53 -3.34 -0.04 -1.14
N ALA A 54 -2.78 0.72 -0.19
CA ALA A 54 -1.35 1.02 -0.18
C ALA A 54 -0.51 -0.26 -0.02
N LEU A 55 -0.90 -1.16 0.89
CA LEU A 55 -0.24 -2.46 1.06
C LEU A 55 -0.35 -3.31 -0.21
N GLY A 56 -1.51 -3.36 -0.85
CA GLY A 56 -1.70 -4.10 -2.10
C GLY A 56 -0.82 -3.58 -3.24
N LYS A 57 -0.68 -2.27 -3.38
CA LYS A 57 0.26 -1.67 -4.36
C LYS A 57 1.72 -2.04 -4.06
N ALA A 58 2.11 -1.99 -2.79
CA ALA A 58 3.46 -2.36 -2.37
C ALA A 58 3.76 -3.83 -2.68
N GLU A 59 2.81 -4.73 -2.41
CA GLU A 59 2.92 -6.15 -2.74
C GLU A 59 3.05 -6.37 -4.25
N GLN A 60 2.19 -5.74 -5.06
CA GLN A 60 2.26 -5.82 -6.52
C GLN A 60 3.61 -5.37 -7.05
N ARG A 61 4.17 -4.30 -6.49
CA ARG A 61 5.49 -3.80 -6.87
C ARG A 61 6.59 -4.81 -6.53
N ILE A 62 6.54 -5.42 -5.35
CA ILE A 62 7.50 -6.46 -4.96
C ILE A 62 7.42 -7.65 -5.92
N GLN A 63 6.20 -8.10 -6.26
CA GLN A 63 6.00 -9.20 -7.20
C GLN A 63 6.56 -8.89 -8.59
N ALA A 64 6.35 -7.66 -9.10
CA ALA A 64 6.91 -7.23 -10.38
C ALA A 64 8.44 -7.26 -10.38
N LEU A 65 9.09 -6.73 -9.32
CA LEU A 65 10.54 -6.74 -9.19
C LEU A 65 11.12 -8.16 -9.12
N ILE A 66 10.43 -9.09 -8.45
CA ILE A 66 10.83 -10.50 -8.42
C ILE A 66 10.71 -11.13 -9.82
N ALA A 67 9.63 -10.85 -10.55
CA ALA A 67 9.40 -11.39 -11.89
C ALA A 67 10.44 -10.88 -12.90
N GLU A 68 10.81 -9.59 -12.85
CA GLU A 68 11.87 -9.00 -13.68
C GLU A 68 13.22 -9.69 -13.44
N ASN A 69 13.55 -9.98 -12.17
CA ASN A 69 14.81 -10.64 -11.81
C ASN A 69 14.83 -12.14 -12.15
N ASN A 70 13.68 -12.74 -12.45
CA ASN A 70 13.54 -14.17 -12.72
C ASN A 70 13.27 -14.47 -14.20
N GLN A 71 13.53 -13.52 -15.11
CA GLN A 71 13.59 -13.82 -16.54
C GLN A 71 14.72 -14.84 -16.77
N PRO A 72 14.41 -16.07 -17.23
CA PRO A 72 15.44 -16.97 -17.70
C PRO A 72 16.15 -16.26 -18.85
N LEU A 73 17.48 -16.14 -18.78
CA LEU A 73 18.27 -15.84 -19.96
C LEU A 73 17.93 -16.94 -20.96
N GLU A 74 17.10 -16.63 -21.97
CA GLU A 74 16.92 -17.55 -23.08
C GLU A 74 18.32 -17.90 -23.58
N PRO A 75 18.70 -19.20 -23.63
CA PRO A 75 19.98 -19.55 -24.22
C PRO A 75 19.98 -18.95 -25.62
N PRO A 76 21.11 -18.36 -26.07
CA PRO A 76 21.20 -17.79 -27.40
C PRO A 76 20.72 -18.86 -28.37
N ASN A 77 19.71 -18.51 -29.18
CA ASN A 77 19.19 -19.37 -30.23
C ASN A 77 20.37 -19.91 -31.06
N GLU A 78 20.84 -21.12 -30.75
CA GLU A 78 21.79 -21.84 -31.58
C GLU A 78 21.02 -22.22 -32.81
N GLY A 79 21.10 -21.34 -33.81
CA GLY A 79 20.62 -21.61 -35.15
C GLY A 79 21.20 -22.95 -35.58
N LEU A 80 20.31 -23.93 -35.68
CA LEU A 80 20.59 -25.14 -36.44
C LEU A 80 20.60 -24.72 -37.92
N ASP A 81 21.72 -24.15 -38.34
CA ASP A 81 22.11 -24.09 -39.74
C ASP A 81 22.53 -25.50 -40.17
N ASN A 82 21.67 -26.10 -41.02
CA ASN A 82 21.77 -27.33 -41.82
C ASN A 82 21.23 -28.63 -41.22
#